data_AF-A0A8S4PAT6-F1
#
_entry.id   AF-A0A8S4PAT6-F1
#
_cell.length_a   1.000
_cell.length_b   1.000
_cell.length_c   1.000
_cell.angle_alpha   90.00
_cell.angle_beta   90.00
_cell.angle_gamma   90.00
#
_symmetry.space_group_name_H-M   'P 1'
#
loop_
_entity.id
_entity.type
_entity.pdbx_description
1 polymer ?
#
loop_
_entity_poly.entity_id
_entity_poly.type
_entity_poly.pdbx_seq_one_letter_code
_entity_poly.pdbx_strand_id
1 'polypeptide(L)'
;RLQPINLVAMTLEKYIAVLYPLKHKYFFTEGKTKIILGLVWLIGPSFYLALAVTTTYRDGDCGVYAKFRTVPVIQYVYSYSNFVVMWYIPLIIMAVCYGRMAWFLHSNTNLNVGASSDLRRLKMVQARRNIIKTLILVALLNIMCTSPKQVFDFLFLSGVPLSLEGNFYNFAVAAVFSNCAVNPVLYSIQFQDFKKGVVNLFCCKRPGIETA
;
A
#
# COMPACT_ATOMS: atom_id res chain seq x y z
N ARG A 1 -3.68 7.93 -4.82
CA ARG A 1 -3.00 8.36 -3.56
C ARG A 1 -3.41 7.59 -2.30
N LEU A 2 -4.50 6.82 -2.25
CA LEU A 2 -4.89 6.01 -1.07
C LEU A 2 -4.01 4.77 -0.82
N GLN A 3 -3.18 4.38 -1.79
CA GLN A 3 -2.38 3.15 -1.76
C GLN A 3 -1.51 3.00 -0.50
N PRO A 4 -0.74 4.02 -0.03
CA PRO A 4 0.08 3.87 1.17
C PRO A 4 -0.75 3.57 2.43
N ILE A 5 -1.93 4.18 2.56
CA ILE A 5 -2.81 3.96 3.72
C ILE A 5 -3.43 2.55 3.67
N ASN A 6 -3.82 2.09 2.48
CA ASN A 6 -4.29 0.72 2.28
C ASN A 6 -3.19 -0.31 2.58
N LEU A 7 -1.95 -0.03 2.16
CA LEU A 7 -0.79 -0.86 2.50
C LEU A 7 -0.55 -0.90 4.00
N VAL A 8 -0.63 0.24 4.69
CA VAL A 8 -0.53 0.32 6.15
C VAL A 8 -1.61 -0.51 6.83
N ALA A 9 -2.87 -0.38 6.40
CA ALA A 9 -3.97 -1.17 6.93
C ALA A 9 -3.74 -2.68 6.77
N MET A 10 -3.31 -3.11 5.57
CA MET A 10 -2.94 -4.50 5.32
C MET A 10 -1.74 -4.96 6.15
N THR A 11 -0.73 -4.11 6.36
CA THR A 11 0.41 -4.45 7.22
C THR A 11 0.03 -4.59 8.68
N LEU A 12 -0.86 -3.72 9.18
CA LEU A 12 -1.34 -3.79 10.56
C LEU A 12 -2.19 -5.03 10.78
N GLU A 13 -3.03 -5.40 9.82
CA GLU A 13 -3.77 -6.67 9.83
C GLU A 13 -2.80 -7.85 9.97
N LYS A 14 -1.78 -7.93 9.11
CA LYS A 14 -0.82 -9.03 9.17
C LYS A 14 0.06 -8.99 10.42
N TYR A 15 0.45 -7.80 10.88
CA TYR A 15 1.19 -7.60 12.13
C TYR A 15 0.41 -8.19 13.32
N ILE A 16 -0.87 -7.83 13.45
CA ILE A 16 -1.73 -8.30 14.53
C ILE A 16 -1.99 -9.81 14.38
N ALA A 17 -2.17 -10.32 13.16
CA ALA A 17 -2.34 -11.75 12.91
C ALA A 17 -1.11 -12.60 13.31
N VAL A 18 0.10 -12.06 13.15
CA VAL A 18 1.36 -12.77 13.40
C VAL A 18 1.76 -12.69 14.88
N LEU A 19 1.68 -11.52 15.50
CA LEU A 19 2.14 -11.30 16.88
C LEU A 19 1.06 -11.54 17.93
N TYR A 20 -0.22 -11.34 17.60
CA TYR A 20 -1.33 -11.43 18.54
C TYR A 20 -2.53 -12.19 17.94
N PRO A 21 -2.40 -13.50 17.66
CA PRO A 21 -3.42 -14.28 16.96
C PRO A 21 -4.78 -14.28 17.68
N LEU A 22 -4.80 -14.21 19.02
CA LEU A 22 -6.03 -14.11 19.81
C LEU A 22 -6.71 -12.73 19.67
N LYS A 23 -5.93 -11.65 19.64
CA LYS A 23 -6.48 -10.30 19.41
C LYS A 23 -6.95 -10.12 17.97
N HIS A 24 -6.27 -10.73 16.99
CA HIS A 24 -6.70 -10.70 15.59
C HIS A 24 -8.11 -11.24 15.42
N LYS A 25 -8.42 -12.39 16.03
CA LYS A 25 -9.75 -13.02 15.96
C LYS A 25 -10.88 -12.13 16.53
N TYR A 26 -10.57 -11.26 17.47
CA TYR A 26 -11.54 -10.36 18.12
C TYR A 26 -11.63 -8.97 17.47
N PHE A 27 -10.51 -8.43 16.99
CA PHE A 27 -10.45 -7.09 16.39
C PHE A 27 -10.83 -7.07 14.90
N PHE A 28 -10.42 -8.07 14.12
CA PHE A 28 -10.70 -8.14 12.68
C PHE A 28 -11.96 -8.96 12.41
N THR A 29 -13.11 -8.43 12.80
CA THR A 29 -14.41 -8.91 12.33
C THR A 29 -14.81 -8.21 11.03
N GLU A 30 -15.62 -8.86 10.19
CA GLU A 30 -16.01 -8.32 8.88
C GLU A 30 -16.63 -6.92 8.97
N GLY A 31 -17.51 -6.70 9.97
CA GLY A 31 -18.14 -5.40 10.19
C GLY A 31 -17.16 -4.29 10.55
N LYS A 32 -16.23 -4.55 11.47
CA LYS A 32 -15.21 -3.57 11.88
C LYS A 32 -14.23 -3.27 10.75
N THR A 33 -13.88 -4.28 9.95
CA THR A 33 -12.99 -4.13 8.79
C THR A 33 -13.62 -3.23 7.73
N LYS A 34 -14.93 -3.41 7.44
CA LYS A 34 -15.67 -2.53 6.53
C LYS A 34 -15.71 -1.08 7.00
N ILE A 35 -15.90 -0.85 8.31
CA ILE A 35 -15.86 0.50 8.90
C ILE A 35 -14.47 1.12 8.77
N ILE A 36 -13.41 0.39 9.12
CA ILE A 36 -12.03 0.89 9.02
C ILE A 36 -11.68 1.23 7.55
N LEU A 37 -12.05 0.37 6.61
CA LEU A 37 -11.89 0.64 5.18
C LEU A 37 -12.67 1.89 4.78
N GLY A 38 -13.94 2.02 5.19
CA GLY A 38 -14.75 3.22 4.94
C GLY A 38 -14.07 4.50 5.44
N LEU A 39 -13.53 4.49 6.66
CA LEU A 39 -12.82 5.64 7.23
C LEU A 39 -11.53 5.97 6.45
N VAL A 40 -10.74 4.96 6.08
CA VAL A 40 -9.54 5.14 5.24
C VAL A 40 -9.89 5.76 3.89
N TRP A 41 -11.00 5.34 3.29
CA TRP A 41 -11.50 5.87 2.02
C TRP A 41 -11.94 7.33 2.10
N LEU A 42 -12.23 7.88 3.29
CA LEU A 42 -12.55 9.30 3.46
C LEU A 42 -11.32 10.19 3.54
N ILE A 43 -10.17 9.65 3.98
CA ILE A 43 -8.92 10.41 4.15
C ILE A 43 -8.34 10.83 2.79
N GLY A 44 -8.42 9.99 1.76
CA GLY A 44 -7.89 10.34 0.44
C GLY A 44 -8.64 11.50 -0.24
N PRO A 45 -9.97 11.41 -0.38
CA PRO A 45 -10.80 12.46 -0.96
C PRO A 45 -10.75 13.77 -0.19
N SER A 46 -10.61 13.76 1.13
CA SER A 46 -10.57 15.00 1.92
C SER A 46 -9.37 15.88 1.54
N PHE A 47 -8.19 15.29 1.35
CA PHE A 47 -7.00 16.00 0.88
C PHE A 47 -7.10 16.47 -0.58
N TYR A 48 -7.83 15.74 -1.43
CA TYR A 48 -8.04 16.12 -2.83
C TYR A 48 -9.12 17.19 -3.00
N LEU A 49 -10.17 17.15 -2.18
CA LEU A 49 -11.22 18.15 -2.14
C LEU A 49 -10.64 19.50 -1.70
N ALA A 50 -9.75 19.52 -0.70
CA ALA A 50 -9.03 20.72 -0.30
C ALA A 50 -8.21 21.33 -1.46
N LEU A 51 -7.60 20.49 -2.30
CA LEU A 51 -6.88 20.90 -3.50
C LEU A 51 -7.82 21.38 -4.63
N ALA A 52 -8.94 20.69 -4.82
CA ALA A 52 -9.92 21.02 -5.86
C ALA A 52 -10.60 22.38 -5.59
N VAL A 53 -10.97 22.66 -4.33
CA VAL A 53 -11.60 23.93 -3.90
C VAL A 53 -10.66 25.14 -4.05
N THR A 54 -9.35 24.89 -4.11
CA THR A 54 -8.29 25.91 -4.22
C THR A 54 -7.72 26.05 -5.64
N THR A 55 -8.17 25.19 -6.56
CA THR A 55 -7.86 25.25 -8.00
C THR A 55 -8.79 26.24 -8.68
N THR A 56 -8.27 27.13 -9.53
CA THR A 56 -9.11 27.99 -10.36
C THR A 56 -8.63 27.94 -11.80
N TYR A 57 -9.55 27.80 -12.72
CA TYR A 57 -9.26 27.86 -14.15
C TYR A 57 -9.20 29.32 -14.61
N ARG A 58 -8.10 29.74 -15.24
CA ARG A 58 -8.00 31.04 -15.93
C ARG A 58 -7.29 30.86 -17.26
N ASP A 59 -7.88 31.43 -18.32
CA ASP A 59 -7.26 31.66 -19.63
C ASP A 59 -6.65 30.41 -20.31
N GLY A 60 -7.36 29.29 -20.32
CA GLY A 60 -6.88 28.06 -20.99
C GLY A 60 -5.84 27.28 -20.18
N ASP A 61 -5.34 27.86 -19.09
CA ASP A 61 -4.37 27.25 -18.20
C ASP A 61 -5.10 26.61 -17.02
N CYS A 62 -4.98 25.28 -16.89
CA CYS A 62 -5.49 24.55 -15.74
C CYS A 62 -4.50 24.69 -14.58
N GLY A 63 -4.36 25.92 -14.10
CA GLY A 63 -3.61 26.25 -12.92
C GLY A 63 -4.35 25.79 -11.68
N VAL A 64 -4.02 24.58 -11.21
CA VAL A 64 -4.14 24.26 -9.78
C VAL A 64 -3.47 25.45 -9.02
N TYR A 65 -3.95 25.85 -7.84
CA TYR A 65 -3.23 26.77 -6.93
C TYR A 65 -3.48 28.30 -6.96
N ALA A 66 -4.39 28.90 -7.75
CA ALA A 66 -4.53 30.38 -7.70
C ALA A 66 -4.91 30.94 -6.31
N LYS A 67 -5.63 30.18 -5.47
CA LYS A 67 -5.91 30.55 -4.07
C LYS A 67 -4.76 30.27 -3.09
N PHE A 68 -3.92 29.27 -3.37
CA PHE A 68 -2.72 29.03 -2.56
C PHE A 68 -1.68 30.13 -2.76
N ARG A 69 -1.61 30.70 -3.96
CA ARG A 69 -0.77 31.87 -4.27
C ARG A 69 -1.15 33.12 -3.45
N THR A 70 -2.43 33.27 -3.08
CA THR A 70 -2.90 34.40 -2.27
C THR A 70 -2.60 34.27 -0.78
N VAL A 71 -2.41 33.05 -0.25
CA VAL A 71 -2.08 32.82 1.17
C VAL A 71 -0.98 31.75 1.30
N PRO A 72 0.31 32.14 1.27
CA PRO A 72 1.42 31.19 1.21
C PRO A 72 1.49 30.25 2.42
N VAL A 73 1.02 30.69 3.59
CA VAL A 73 1.00 29.86 4.82
C VAL A 73 0.16 28.58 4.62
N ILE A 74 -1.02 28.70 4.02
CA ILE A 74 -1.92 27.55 3.79
C ILE A 74 -1.28 26.57 2.81
N GLN A 75 -0.53 27.06 1.82
CA GLN A 75 0.20 26.24 0.86
C GLN A 75 1.30 25.40 1.52
N TYR A 76 2.13 26.01 2.37
CA TYR A 76 3.18 25.29 3.09
C TYR A 76 2.61 24.27 4.08
N VAL A 77 1.58 24.65 4.84
CA VAL A 77 0.91 23.74 5.77
C VAL A 77 0.34 22.54 5.02
N TYR A 78 -0.39 22.77 3.93
CA TYR A 78 -0.93 21.68 3.11
C TYR A 78 0.17 20.78 2.53
N SER A 79 1.23 21.37 1.96
CA SER A 79 2.35 20.61 1.38
C SER A 79 3.01 19.70 2.40
N TYR A 80 3.36 20.27 3.56
CA TYR A 80 4.02 19.55 4.64
C TYR A 80 3.11 18.48 5.25
N SER A 81 1.86 18.83 5.57
CA SER A 81 0.89 17.87 6.11
C SER A 81 0.63 16.72 5.13
N ASN A 82 0.49 17.00 3.82
CA ASN A 82 0.30 15.96 2.82
C ASN A 82 1.54 15.05 2.73
N PHE A 83 2.75 15.60 2.69
CA PHE A 83 3.98 14.82 2.63
C PHE A 83 4.15 13.91 3.87
N VAL A 84 3.93 14.46 5.06
CA VAL A 84 4.08 13.73 6.32
C VAL A 84 3.01 12.65 6.48
N VAL A 85 1.73 13.01 6.31
CA VAL A 85 0.60 12.10 6.58
C VAL A 85 0.46 11.03 5.51
N MET A 86 0.62 11.38 4.23
CA MET A 86 0.38 10.44 3.13
C MET A 86 1.60 9.59 2.76
N TRP A 87 2.80 9.98 3.19
CA TRP A 87 4.03 9.31 2.76
C TRP A 87 4.94 8.93 3.92
N TYR A 88 5.32 9.88 4.78
CA TYR A 88 6.30 9.64 5.83
C TYR A 88 5.79 8.74 6.97
N ILE A 89 4.60 9.03 7.51
CA ILE A 89 3.97 8.22 8.57
C ILE A 89 3.72 6.78 8.10
N PRO A 90 3.10 6.53 6.92
CA PRO A 90 2.95 5.19 6.37
C PRO A 90 4.27 4.41 6.28
N LEU A 91 5.35 5.07 5.84
CA LEU A 91 6.67 4.46 5.69
C LEU A 91 7.22 3.98 7.03
N ILE A 92 7.17 4.83 8.07
CA ILE A 92 7.65 4.46 9.40
C ILE A 92 6.85 3.28 9.98
N ILE A 93 5.51 3.34 9.88
CA ILE A 93 4.65 2.27 10.40
C ILE A 93 4.98 0.95 9.70
N MET A 94 5.07 0.95 8.36
CA MET A 94 5.43 -0.24 7.60
C MET A 94 6.82 -0.78 8.00
N ALA A 95 7.83 0.09 8.11
CA ALA A 95 9.19 -0.31 8.48
C ALA A 95 9.23 -0.97 9.86
N VAL A 96 8.59 -0.37 10.87
CA VAL A 96 8.54 -0.91 12.24
C VAL A 96 7.77 -2.24 12.27
N CYS A 97 6.60 -2.30 11.63
CA CYS A 97 5.78 -3.51 11.60
C CYS A 97 6.50 -4.67 10.91
N TYR A 98 7.12 -4.44 9.75
CA TYR A 98 7.86 -5.47 9.04
C TYR A 98 9.14 -5.90 9.75
N GLY A 99 9.88 -4.96 10.35
CA GLY A 99 11.07 -5.28 11.15
C GLY A 99 10.72 -6.19 12.33
N ARG A 100 9.67 -5.85 13.08
CA ARG A 100 9.18 -6.70 14.19
C ARG A 100 8.67 -8.06 13.72
N MET A 101 7.92 -8.11 12.62
CA MET A 101 7.47 -9.38 12.04
C MET A 101 8.64 -10.27 11.62
N ALA A 102 9.66 -9.71 10.97
CA ALA A 102 10.85 -10.45 10.54
C ALA A 102 11.64 -11.00 11.73
N TRP A 103 11.85 -10.17 12.77
CA TRP A 103 12.53 -10.57 14.00
C TRP A 103 11.78 -11.71 14.73
N PHE A 104 10.47 -11.57 14.90
CA PHE A 104 9.63 -12.59 15.56
C PHE A 104 9.64 -13.92 14.81
N LEU A 105 9.60 -13.88 13.47
CA LEU A 105 9.69 -15.08 12.63
C LEU A 105 11.04 -15.78 12.79
N HIS A 106 12.14 -15.02 12.81
CA HIS A 106 13.49 -15.58 12.94
C HIS A 106 13.74 -16.18 14.33
N SER A 107 13.32 -15.49 15.39
CA SER A 107 13.48 -15.96 16.77
C SER A 107 12.70 -17.26 17.02
N ASN A 108 11.45 -17.36 16.53
CA ASN A 108 10.63 -18.56 16.71
C ASN A 108 11.05 -19.76 15.85
N THR A 109 11.77 -19.55 14.75
CA THR A 109 12.33 -20.66 13.95
C THR A 109 13.54 -21.29 14.64
N ASN A 110 14.33 -20.51 15.38
CA ASN A 110 15.49 -21.01 16.10
C ASN A 110 15.12 -21.75 17.40
N LEU A 111 13.94 -21.51 17.96
CA LEU A 111 13.51 -22.07 19.27
C LEU A 111 12.72 -23.39 19.20
N ASN A 112 12.24 -23.83 18.03
CA ASN A 112 11.31 -24.98 17.91
C ASN A 112 11.86 -26.14 17.07
N VAL A 113 13.17 -26.40 17.09
CA VAL A 113 13.73 -27.64 16.51
C VAL A 113 13.46 -28.79 17.49
N GLY A 114 12.22 -29.31 17.50
CA GLY A 114 11.82 -30.39 18.38
C GLY A 114 10.42 -30.95 18.11
N ALA A 115 10.40 -32.18 17.56
CA ALA A 115 9.32 -33.17 17.51
C ALA A 115 8.18 -33.02 16.47
N SER A 116 8.38 -33.69 15.33
CA SER A 116 7.50 -34.60 14.53
C SER A 116 6.05 -34.21 14.14
N SER A 117 5.41 -33.26 14.80
CA SER A 117 4.23 -32.52 14.31
C SER A 117 4.61 -31.29 13.44
N ASP A 118 5.92 -31.14 13.24
CA ASP A 118 6.58 -29.96 12.69
C ASP A 118 6.29 -29.69 11.22
N LEU A 119 6.16 -30.69 10.35
CA LEU A 119 6.13 -30.42 8.89
C LEU A 119 4.94 -29.55 8.47
N ARG A 120 3.74 -29.79 9.01
CA ARG A 120 2.55 -28.98 8.71
C ARG A 120 2.68 -27.57 9.30
N ARG A 121 3.20 -27.47 10.54
CA ARG A 121 3.43 -26.19 11.23
C ARG A 121 4.50 -25.35 10.52
N LEU A 122 5.61 -25.95 10.12
CA LEU A 122 6.68 -25.35 9.34
C LEU A 122 6.19 -24.87 7.98
N LYS A 123 5.39 -25.68 7.26
CA LYS A 123 4.76 -25.27 5.99
C LYS A 123 3.85 -24.05 6.18
N MET A 124 3.06 -24.00 7.25
CA MET A 124 2.22 -22.83 7.57
C MET A 124 3.06 -21.59 7.92
N VAL A 125 4.13 -21.73 8.70
CA VAL A 125 5.06 -20.64 9.04
C VAL A 125 5.78 -20.12 7.79
N GLN A 126 6.24 -21.00 6.91
CA GLN A 126 6.89 -20.65 5.66
C GLN A 126 5.92 -19.93 4.70
N ALA A 127 4.68 -20.38 4.61
CA ALA A 127 3.65 -19.71 3.81
C ALA A 127 3.38 -18.28 4.32
N ARG A 128 3.25 -18.09 5.63
CA ARG A 128 3.13 -16.76 6.25
C ARG A 128 4.35 -15.88 5.97
N ARG A 129 5.56 -16.44 6.04
CA ARG A 129 6.81 -15.73 5.73
C ARG A 129 6.85 -15.25 4.27
N ASN A 130 6.42 -16.08 3.32
CA ASN A 130 6.35 -15.71 1.90
C ASN A 130 5.35 -14.58 1.64
N ILE A 131 4.20 -14.60 2.33
CA ILE A 131 3.21 -13.51 2.27
C ILE A 131 3.84 -12.20 2.79
N ILE A 132 4.49 -12.23 3.95
CA ILE A 132 5.12 -11.03 4.53
C ILE A 132 6.25 -10.49 3.64
N LYS A 133 7.12 -11.36 3.10
CA LYS A 133 8.16 -10.97 2.14
C LYS A 133 7.59 -10.27 0.91
N THR A 134 6.48 -10.80 0.38
CA THR A 134 5.78 -10.17 -0.74
C THR A 134 5.25 -8.79 -0.36
N LEU A 135 4.61 -8.67 0.81
CA LEU A 135 4.07 -7.39 1.27
C LEU A 135 5.18 -6.34 1.44
N ILE A 136 6.35 -6.74 1.95
CA ILE A 136 7.54 -5.87 2.01
C ILE A 136 7.94 -5.41 0.60
N LEU A 137 8.05 -6.34 -0.35
CA LEU A 137 8.41 -6.00 -1.74
C LEU A 137 7.41 -5.01 -2.36
N VAL A 138 6.11 -5.26 -2.16
CA VAL A 138 5.02 -4.39 -2.60
C VAL A 138 5.12 -3.01 -1.96
N ALA A 139 5.40 -2.93 -0.66
CA ALA A 139 5.59 -1.65 0.03
C ALA A 139 6.79 -0.86 -0.51
N LEU A 140 7.91 -1.54 -0.77
CA LEU A 140 9.11 -0.93 -1.34
C LEU A 140 8.87 -0.41 -2.76
N LEU A 141 8.22 -1.20 -3.61
CA LEU A 141 7.84 -0.78 -4.96
C LEU A 141 6.90 0.42 -4.93
N ASN A 142 5.94 0.42 -4.00
CA ASN A 142 5.04 1.55 -3.82
C ASN A 142 5.79 2.82 -3.42
N ILE A 143 6.75 2.74 -2.49
CA ILE A 143 7.58 3.88 -2.09
C ILE A 143 8.41 4.38 -3.26
N MET A 144 9.09 3.50 -3.99
CA MET A 144 9.94 3.86 -5.13
C MET A 144 9.15 4.48 -6.29
N CYS A 145 7.95 3.96 -6.58
CA CYS A 145 7.11 4.47 -7.66
C CYS A 145 6.42 5.79 -7.30
N THR A 146 6.17 6.05 -6.01
CA THR A 146 5.48 7.27 -5.57
C THR A 146 6.42 8.39 -5.14
N SER A 147 7.66 8.06 -4.77
CA SER A 147 8.65 9.05 -4.32
C SER A 147 8.91 10.18 -5.31
N PRO A 148 9.06 9.96 -6.64
CA PRO A 148 9.41 11.06 -7.55
C PRO A 148 8.31 12.12 -7.59
N LYS A 149 7.04 11.68 -7.60
CA LYS A 149 5.88 12.57 -7.61
C LYS A 149 5.69 13.28 -6.27
N GLN A 150 5.91 12.59 -5.15
CA GLN A 150 5.77 13.21 -3.83
C GLN A 150 6.85 14.25 -3.56
N VAL A 151 8.09 14.00 -3.98
CA VAL A 151 9.17 14.98 -3.91
C VAL A 151 8.90 16.16 -4.83
N PHE A 152 8.44 15.91 -6.07
CA PHE A 152 8.05 16.98 -6.99
C PHE A 152 6.98 17.89 -6.38
N ASP A 153 5.88 17.30 -5.88
CA ASP A 153 4.77 18.07 -5.32
C ASP A 153 5.21 18.86 -4.08
N PHE A 154 6.06 18.27 -3.23
CA PHE A 154 6.62 18.95 -2.06
C PHE A 154 7.49 20.15 -2.46
N LEU A 155 8.41 19.98 -3.41
CA LEU A 155 9.32 21.05 -3.86
C LEU A 155 8.54 22.17 -4.59
N PHE A 156 7.64 21.78 -5.49
CA PHE A 156 6.80 22.71 -6.25
C PHE A 156 5.93 23.55 -5.29
N LEU A 157 5.27 22.91 -4.33
CA LEU A 157 4.46 23.61 -3.33
C LEU A 157 5.30 24.39 -2.31
N SER A 158 6.59 24.09 -2.17
CA SER A 158 7.52 24.89 -1.34
C SER A 158 8.05 26.13 -2.06
N GLY A 159 7.60 26.40 -3.29
CA GLY A 159 7.97 27.58 -4.07
C GLY A 159 9.16 27.39 -5.02
N VAL A 160 9.65 26.16 -5.21
CA VAL A 160 10.67 25.87 -6.23
C VAL A 160 10.05 25.99 -7.62
N PRO A 161 10.65 26.74 -8.57
CA PRO A 161 10.10 26.94 -9.91
C PRO A 161 10.28 25.68 -10.76
N LEU A 162 9.42 24.68 -10.55
CA LEU A 162 9.37 23.46 -11.36
C LEU A 162 8.26 23.57 -12.42
N SER A 163 8.52 23.05 -13.61
CA SER A 163 7.56 23.03 -14.73
C SER A 163 6.63 21.81 -14.65
N LEU A 164 5.32 22.02 -14.74
CA LEU A 164 4.33 20.95 -14.86
C LEU A 164 4.36 20.22 -16.21
N GLU A 165 5.02 20.79 -17.21
CA GLU A 165 5.18 20.19 -18.55
C GLU A 165 6.54 19.49 -18.74
N GLY A 166 7.39 19.48 -17.70
CA GLY A 166 8.74 18.93 -17.80
C GLY A 166 8.78 17.40 -17.87
N ASN A 167 9.83 16.86 -18.53
CA ASN A 167 10.07 15.42 -18.62
C ASN A 167 10.07 14.71 -17.26
N PHE A 168 10.58 15.38 -16.21
CA PHE A 168 10.59 14.83 -14.86
C PHE A 168 9.18 14.69 -14.25
N TYR A 169 8.29 15.66 -14.50
CA TYR A 169 6.90 15.58 -14.05
C TYR A 169 6.18 14.41 -14.74
N ASN A 170 6.34 14.29 -16.07
CA ASN A 170 5.75 13.20 -16.85
C ASN A 170 6.26 11.83 -16.37
N PHE A 171 7.57 11.71 -16.12
CA PHE A 171 8.15 10.50 -15.52
C PHE A 171 7.55 10.19 -14.14
N ALA A 172 7.47 11.19 -13.26
CA ALA A 172 6.93 11.02 -11.91
C ALA A 172 5.45 10.61 -11.92
N VAL A 173 4.66 11.16 -12.84
CA VAL A 173 3.26 10.77 -13.06
C VAL A 173 3.18 9.34 -13.57
N ALA A 174 3.97 8.97 -14.58
CA ALA A 174 4.01 7.60 -15.12
C ALA A 174 4.44 6.56 -14.06
N ALA A 175 5.40 6.90 -13.20
CA ALA A 175 5.83 6.05 -12.09
C ALA A 175 4.68 5.79 -11.11
N VAL A 176 3.88 6.81 -10.77
CA VAL A 176 2.69 6.63 -9.92
C VAL A 176 1.64 5.75 -10.59
N PHE A 177 1.41 5.90 -11.89
CA PHE A 177 0.46 5.04 -12.61
C PHE A 177 0.91 3.58 -12.68
N SER A 178 2.22 3.34 -12.77
CA SER A 178 2.79 1.99 -12.75
C SER A 178 2.48 1.24 -11.44
N ASN A 179 2.17 1.97 -10.37
CA ASN A 179 1.71 1.41 -9.09
C ASN A 179 0.39 0.62 -9.23
N CYS A 180 -0.45 0.92 -10.24
CA CYS A 180 -1.69 0.18 -10.46
C CYS A 180 -1.46 -1.33 -10.67
N ALA A 181 -0.31 -1.72 -11.24
CA ALA A 181 0.07 -3.12 -11.44
C ALA A 181 0.40 -3.87 -10.14
N VAL A 182 0.61 -3.14 -9.04
CA VAL A 182 0.91 -3.71 -7.72
C VAL A 182 -0.33 -4.36 -7.09
N ASN A 183 -1.53 -3.85 -7.40
CA ASN A 183 -2.78 -4.36 -6.83
C ASN A 183 -3.08 -5.82 -7.27
N PRO A 184 -3.04 -6.18 -8.57
CA PRO A 184 -3.16 -7.58 -9.01
C PRO A 184 -2.12 -8.52 -8.39
N VAL A 185 -0.88 -8.07 -8.21
CA VAL A 185 0.19 -8.86 -7.56
C VAL A 185 -0.20 -9.20 -6.13
N LEU A 186 -0.74 -8.23 -5.39
CA LEU A 186 -1.23 -8.45 -4.03
C LEU A 186 -2.37 -9.48 -3.98
N TYR A 187 -3.37 -9.35 -4.87
CA TYR A 187 -4.51 -10.28 -4.91
C TYR A 187 -4.11 -11.70 -5.33
N SER A 188 -3.24 -11.82 -6.35
CA SER A 188 -2.73 -13.11 -6.82
C SER A 188 -1.93 -13.89 -5.76
N ILE A 189 -1.46 -13.19 -4.71
CA ILE A 189 -0.67 -13.79 -3.63
C ILE A 189 -1.50 -14.02 -2.37
N GLN A 190 -2.50 -13.18 -2.08
CA GLN A 190 -3.40 -13.38 -0.93
C GLN A 190 -4.40 -14.53 -1.14
N PHE A 191 -4.92 -14.71 -2.36
CA PHE A 191 -5.90 -15.76 -2.64
C PHE A 191 -5.21 -16.99 -3.24
N GLN A 192 -4.99 -18.01 -2.42
CA GLN A 192 -4.62 -19.36 -2.89
C GLN A 192 -5.64 -19.91 -3.91
N ASP A 193 -6.91 -19.51 -3.77
CA ASP A 193 -7.98 -19.87 -4.71
C ASP A 193 -7.88 -19.11 -6.04
N PHE A 194 -7.32 -17.89 -6.04
CA PHE A 194 -7.03 -17.16 -7.28
C PHE A 194 -5.87 -17.80 -8.04
N LYS A 195 -4.83 -18.30 -7.34
CA LYS A 195 -3.79 -19.14 -7.96
C LYS A 195 -4.37 -20.39 -8.60
N LYS A 196 -5.29 -21.08 -7.91
CA LYS A 196 -6.00 -22.24 -8.50
C LYS A 196 -6.85 -21.85 -9.71
N GLY A 197 -7.52 -20.68 -9.66
CA GLY A 197 -8.30 -20.15 -10.77
C GLY A 197 -7.44 -19.80 -12.00
N VAL A 198 -6.32 -19.09 -11.80
CA VAL A 198 -5.36 -18.75 -12.88
C VAL A 198 -4.71 -20.01 -13.44
N VAL A 199 -4.30 -20.95 -12.59
CA VAL A 199 -3.79 -22.25 -13.05
C VAL A 199 -4.86 -23.05 -13.79
N ASN A 200 -6.14 -23.02 -13.38
CA ASN A 200 -7.22 -23.68 -14.12
C ASN A 200 -7.56 -22.97 -15.45
N LEU A 201 -7.35 -21.66 -15.54
CA LEU A 201 -7.53 -20.87 -16.77
C LEU A 201 -6.43 -21.16 -17.80
N PHE A 202 -5.17 -21.33 -17.36
CA PHE A 202 -4.02 -21.56 -18.24
C PHE A 202 -3.68 -23.04 -18.42
N CYS A 203 -3.93 -23.89 -17.43
CA CYS A 203 -3.91 -25.34 -17.57
C CYS A 203 -5.34 -25.81 -17.79
N CYS A 204 -5.77 -25.89 -19.06
CA CYS A 204 -6.94 -26.66 -19.44
C CYS A 204 -6.78 -28.10 -18.91
N LYS A 205 -7.37 -28.41 -17.76
CA LYS A 205 -7.64 -29.82 -17.44
C LYS A 205 -8.67 -30.27 -18.46
N ARG A 206 -8.24 -31.04 -19.46
CA ARG A 206 -9.16 -31.85 -20.26
C ARG A 206 -10.02 -32.65 -19.28
N PRO A 207 -11.36 -32.58 -19.34
CA PRO A 207 -12.17 -33.52 -18.60
C PRO A 207 -11.75 -34.92 -19.06
N GLY A 208 -11.22 -35.71 -18.13
CA GLY A 208 -10.97 -37.11 -18.37
C GLY A 208 -12.31 -37.75 -18.68
N ILE A 209 -12.42 -38.33 -19.86
CA ILE A 209 -13.52 -39.20 -20.26
C ILE A 209 -13.52 -40.36 -19.24
N GLU A 210 -14.51 -40.40 -18.36
CA GLU A 210 -14.84 -41.61 -17.60
C GLU A 210 -15.34 -42.64 -18.61
N THR A 211 -14.45 -43.56 -19.01
CA THR A 211 -14.83 -44.85 -19.58
C THR A 211 -14.81 -45.89 -18.47
N ALA A 212 -16.00 -46.29 -18.03
CA ALA A 212 -16.45 -47.68 -17.81
C ALA A 212 -17.71 -47.67 -16.94
#